data_AF-A0A4V1SPX9-F1
#
_entry.id   AF-A0A4V1SPX9-F1
#
_cell.length_a   1.000
_cell.length_b   1.000
_cell.length_c   1.000
_cell.angle_alpha   90.00
_cell.angle_beta   90.00
_cell.angle_gamma   90.00
#
_symmetry.space_group_name_H-M   'P 1'
#
loop_
_entity.id
_entity.type
_entity.pdbx_description
1 polymer ?
#
loop_
_entity_poly.entity_id
_entity_poly.type
_entity_poly.pdbx_seq_one_letter_code
_entity_poly.pdbx_strand_id
1 'polypeptide(L)'
;LKADDMICVLHPLSGLDERFIADPLTLDLRRTPINTHTIFSGGPHACPGAVLARRELKIFLQEWLRRIPDYDLAPGTQPRTTTAPVCCLADLHLVWPVAGGH
;
A
#
# COMPACT_ATOMS: atom_id res chain seq x y z
N LEU A 1 14.07 27.17 8.23
CA LEU A 1 13.24 27.37 7.04
C LEU A 1 13.31 28.84 6.68
N LYS A 2 13.85 29.13 5.50
CA LYS A 2 13.90 30.45 4.88
C LYS A 2 12.93 30.47 3.69
N ALA A 3 12.67 31.65 3.15
CA ALA A 3 11.97 31.75 1.87
C ALA A 3 12.69 30.89 0.82
N ASP A 4 11.92 30.22 -0.02
CA ASP A 4 12.36 29.33 -1.11
C ASP A 4 13.04 28.01 -0.68
N ASP A 5 13.12 27.70 0.62
CA ASP A 5 13.49 26.35 1.08
C ASP A 5 12.41 25.34 0.67
N MET A 6 12.79 24.29 -0.04
CA MET A 6 11.90 23.15 -0.30
C MET A 6 11.91 22.18 0.87
N ILE A 7 10.72 21.69 1.23
CA ILE A 7 10.54 20.64 2.23
C ILE A 7 9.89 19.45 1.56
N CYS A 8 10.53 18.28 1.65
CA CYS A 8 9.92 17.04 1.20
C CYS A 8 9.00 16.50 2.30
N VAL A 9 7.70 16.44 2.03
CA VAL A 9 6.72 15.82 2.93
C VAL A 9 6.56 14.35 2.54
N LEU A 10 7.18 13.47 3.32
CA LEU A 10 7.10 12.02 3.12
C LEU A 10 5.85 11.45 3.79
N HIS A 11 4.69 11.63 3.14
CA HIS A 11 3.40 11.13 3.62
C HIS A 11 3.39 9.67 4.13
N PRO A 12 4.08 8.69 3.49
CA PRO A 12 4.10 7.32 3.97
C PRO A 12 4.64 7.17 5.40
N LEU A 13 5.59 8.03 5.82
CA LEU A 13 6.19 7.94 7.15
C LEU A 13 5.20 8.28 8.28
N SER A 14 4.12 9.02 8.00
CA SER A 14 3.09 9.27 9.01
C SER A 14 2.39 8.00 9.50
N GLY A 15 2.26 6.99 8.62
CA GLY A 15 1.73 5.68 8.98
C GLY A 15 2.75 4.79 9.71
N LEU A 16 4.01 5.24 9.82
CA LEU A 16 5.10 4.50 10.46
C LEU A 16 5.59 5.15 11.75
N ASP A 17 4.94 6.22 12.19
CA ASP A 17 5.35 6.99 13.37
C ASP A 17 4.85 6.34 14.66
N GLU A 18 5.76 5.75 15.43
CA GLU A 18 5.49 5.06 16.70
C GLU A 18 4.84 5.96 17.76
N ARG A 19 4.98 7.29 17.62
CA ARG A 19 4.31 8.25 18.52
C ARG A 19 2.80 8.24 18.36
N PHE A 20 2.30 7.75 17.22
CA PHE A 20 0.87 7.70 16.89
C PHE A 20 0.36 6.28 16.62
N ILE A 21 1.22 5.37 16.17
CA ILE A 21 0.86 4.00 15.79
C ILE A 21 1.82 3.04 16.48
N ALA A 22 1.35 2.38 17.55
CA ALA A 22 2.13 1.34 18.22
C ALA A 22 2.41 0.17 17.27
N ASP A 23 3.64 -0.35 17.29
CA ASP A 23 4.13 -1.43 16.42
C ASP A 23 3.81 -1.20 14.93
N PRO A 24 4.26 -0.09 14.32
CA PRO A 24 3.77 0.35 13.02
C PRO A 24 4.14 -0.59 11.86
N LEU A 25 5.18 -1.41 12.04
CA LEU A 25 5.60 -2.43 11.07
C LEU A 25 4.75 -3.71 11.14
N THR A 26 3.92 -3.86 12.17
CA THR A 26 2.98 -4.99 12.30
C THR A 26 1.69 -4.69 11.56
N LEU A 27 1.30 -5.60 10.67
CA LEU A 27 -0.01 -5.59 10.02
C LEU A 27 -1.09 -6.12 10.98
N ASP A 28 -1.80 -5.22 11.64
CA ASP A 28 -2.98 -5.54 12.46
C ASP A 28 -4.26 -5.00 11.81
N LEU A 29 -5.06 -5.91 11.22
CA LEU A 29 -6.34 -5.57 10.59
C LEU A 29 -7.42 -5.14 11.59
N ARG A 30 -7.19 -5.33 12.90
CA ARG A 30 -8.11 -4.95 13.97
C ARG A 30 -7.68 -3.67 14.69
N ARG A 31 -6.58 -3.04 14.25
CA ARG A 31 -6.06 -1.81 14.86
C ARG A 31 -7.13 -0.72 14.89
N THR A 32 -7.27 -0.06 16.04
CA THR A 32 -8.15 1.11 16.20
C THR A 32 -7.40 2.27 16.85
N PRO A 33 -7.63 3.52 16.43
CA PRO A 33 -8.48 3.96 15.31
C PRO A 33 -7.86 3.68 13.92
N ILE A 34 -8.70 3.56 12.89
CA ILE A 34 -8.35 3.06 11.54
C ILE A 34 -7.70 4.14 10.61
N ASN A 35 -7.63 5.41 11.02
CA ASN A 35 -7.31 6.53 10.10
C ASN A 35 -6.19 7.47 10.61
N THR A 36 -5.09 6.93 11.11
CA THR A 36 -3.99 7.75 11.69
C THR A 36 -2.91 8.13 10.65
N HIS A 37 -3.08 7.79 9.36
CA HIS A 37 -2.07 8.04 8.31
C HIS A 37 -2.48 9.15 7.34
N THR A 38 -1.49 9.79 6.70
CA THR A 38 -1.69 10.90 5.74
C THR A 38 -1.42 10.52 4.28
N ILE A 39 -1.47 9.22 3.93
CA ILE A 39 -1.16 8.72 2.56
C ILE A 39 -1.95 9.41 1.44
N PHE A 40 -3.16 9.90 1.73
CA PHE A 40 -4.01 10.62 0.77
C PHE A 40 -3.98 12.14 0.96
N SER A 41 -2.98 12.67 1.67
CA SER A 41 -2.90 14.07 2.08
C SER A 41 -4.14 14.54 2.87
N GLY A 42 -4.23 15.83 3.18
CA GLY A 42 -5.37 16.43 3.88
C GLY A 42 -5.54 17.91 3.51
N GLY A 43 -6.67 18.51 3.90
CA GLY A 43 -6.97 19.91 3.63
C GLY A 43 -7.25 20.21 2.14
N PRO A 44 -6.89 21.40 1.64
CA PRO A 44 -7.15 21.83 0.25
C PRO A 44 -6.54 20.93 -0.83
N HIS A 45 -5.52 20.14 -0.47
CA HIS A 45 -4.83 19.21 -1.37
C HIS A 45 -5.09 17.75 -1.01
N ALA A 46 -6.20 17.45 -0.33
CA ALA A 46 -6.65 16.07 -0.15
C ALA A 46 -6.81 15.37 -1.50
N CYS A 47 -6.37 14.12 -1.61
CA CYS A 47 -6.39 13.37 -2.85
C CYS A 47 -7.84 13.20 -3.34
N PRO A 48 -8.20 13.73 -4.52
CA PRO A 48 -9.56 13.58 -5.05
C PRO A 48 -9.89 12.12 -5.40
N GLY A 49 -8.87 11.30 -5.69
CA GLY A 49 -9.01 9.88 -5.99
C GLY A 49 -9.12 8.97 -4.75
N ALA A 50 -9.06 9.49 -3.53
CA ALA A 50 -8.96 8.67 -2.33
C ALA A 50 -10.16 7.71 -2.13
N VAL A 51 -11.36 8.12 -2.55
CA VAL A 51 -12.55 7.26 -2.50
C VAL A 51 -12.48 6.15 -3.55
N LEU A 52 -12.09 6.51 -4.77
CA LEU A 52 -11.95 5.55 -5.87
C LEU A 52 -10.87 4.51 -5.57
N ALA A 53 -9.67 4.94 -5.17
CA ALA A 53 -8.56 4.06 -4.85
C ALA A 53 -8.91 3.02 -3.77
N ARG A 54 -9.64 3.43 -2.72
CA ARG A 54 -10.12 2.50 -1.68
C ARG A 54 -11.12 1.48 -2.23
N ARG A 55 -12.01 1.91 -3.13
CA ARG A 55 -12.99 1.01 -3.75
C ARG A 55 -12.32 0.01 -4.67
N GLU A 56 -11.36 0.45 -5.48
CA GLU A 56 -10.58 -0.40 -6.37
C GLU A 56 -9.79 -1.44 -5.58
N LEU A 57 -9.07 -1.03 -4.52
CA LEU A 57 -8.33 -1.96 -3.67
C LEU A 57 -9.23 -3.00 -3.01
N LYS A 58 -10.40 -2.56 -2.50
CA LYS A 58 -11.39 -3.48 -1.91
C LYS A 58 -11.88 -4.51 -2.94
N ILE A 59 -12.27 -4.07 -4.13
CA ILE A 59 -12.76 -4.95 -5.19
C ILE A 59 -11.64 -5.90 -5.63
N PHE A 60 -10.43 -5.40 -5.84
CA PHE A 60 -9.27 -6.20 -6.22
C PHE A 60 -9.02 -7.32 -5.20
N LEU A 61 -8.89 -6.99 -3.91
CA LEU A 61 -8.65 -7.98 -2.86
C LEU A 61 -9.79 -9.02 -2.77
N GLN A 62 -11.04 -8.57 -2.84
CA GLN A 62 -12.21 -9.47 -2.81
C GLN A 62 -12.22 -10.45 -3.98
N GLU A 63 -12.05 -9.94 -5.20
CA GLU A 63 -12.16 -10.76 -6.41
C GLU A 63 -10.93 -11.63 -6.66
N TRP A 64 -9.73 -11.16 -6.28
CA TRP A 64 -8.48 -11.91 -6.33
C TRP A 64 -8.54 -13.09 -5.37
N LEU A 65 -8.74 -12.84 -4.07
CA LEU A 65 -8.76 -13.89 -3.04
C LEU A 65 -9.88 -14.92 -3.25
N ARG A 66 -10.97 -14.54 -3.94
CA ARG A 66 -12.05 -15.47 -4.30
C ARG A 66 -11.69 -16.43 -5.44
N ARG A 67 -10.89 -15.98 -6.42
CA ARG A 67 -10.54 -16.79 -7.62
C ARG A 67 -9.19 -17.47 -7.52
N ILE A 68 -8.24 -16.80 -6.86
CA ILE A 68 -6.85 -17.22 -6.69
C ILE A 68 -6.56 -17.12 -5.18
N PRO A 69 -7.14 -18.01 -4.36
CA PRO A 69 -6.91 -18.01 -2.91
C PRO A 69 -5.49 -18.47 -2.56
N ASP A 70 -4.94 -19.39 -3.36
CA ASP A 70 -3.64 -20.00 -3.15
C ASP A 70 -2.68 -19.50 -4.24
N TYR A 71 -1.68 -18.72 -3.84
CA TYR A 71 -0.66 -18.18 -4.72
C TYR A 71 0.66 -18.00 -3.97
N ASP A 72 1.77 -18.11 -4.69
CA ASP A 72 3.12 -17.97 -4.18
C ASP A 72 3.95 -17.03 -5.06
N LEU A 73 5.09 -16.56 -4.53
CA LEU A 73 6.10 -15.92 -5.36
C LEU A 73 6.67 -16.93 -6.35
N ALA A 74 6.87 -16.51 -7.60
CA ALA A 74 7.50 -17.35 -8.59
C ALA A 74 8.92 -17.74 -8.14
N PRO A 75 9.32 -19.04 -8.18
CA PRO A 75 10.63 -19.48 -7.74
C PRO A 75 11.77 -18.72 -8.44
N GLY A 76 12.78 -18.30 -7.67
CA GLY A 76 13.93 -17.56 -8.20
C GLY A 76 13.65 -16.09 -8.53
N THR A 77 12.45 -15.58 -8.26
CA THR A 77 12.13 -14.15 -8.40
C THR A 77 12.10 -13.44 -7.04
N GLN A 78 12.29 -12.12 -7.07
CA GLN A 78 12.15 -11.27 -5.89
C GLN A 78 11.31 -10.04 -6.26
N PRO A 79 10.44 -9.56 -5.35
CA PRO A 79 9.73 -8.30 -5.54
C PRO A 79 10.72 -7.16 -5.81
N ARG A 80 10.50 -6.40 -6.88
CA ARG A 80 11.32 -5.21 -7.16
C ARG A 80 10.55 -3.97 -6.81
N THR A 81 11.11 -3.14 -5.96
CA THR A 81 10.55 -1.83 -5.62
C THR A 81 11.34 -0.71 -6.29
N THR A 82 10.68 0.41 -6.55
CA THR A 82 11.31 1.64 -7.04
C THR A 82 11.06 2.76 -6.04
N THR A 83 12.11 3.49 -5.68
CA THR A 83 12.04 4.69 -4.86
C THR A 83 11.98 5.91 -5.78
N ALA A 84 10.83 6.58 -5.78
CA ALA A 84 10.55 7.77 -6.58
C ALA A 84 9.55 8.65 -5.80
N PRO A 85 9.06 9.79 -6.33
CA PRO A 85 7.99 10.54 -5.67
C PRO A 85 6.76 9.68 -5.32
N VAL A 86 6.54 8.60 -6.07
CA VAL A 86 5.67 7.48 -5.70
C VAL A 86 6.53 6.22 -5.58
N CYS A 87 6.65 5.68 -4.36
CA CYS A 87 7.25 4.37 -4.17
C CYS A 87 6.33 3.30 -4.75
N CYS A 88 6.85 2.45 -5.63
CA CYS A 88 6.06 1.43 -6.32
C CYS A 88 6.68 0.05 -6.16
N LEU A 89 5.83 -0.97 -6.14
CA LEU A 89 6.22 -2.33 -6.47
C LEU A 89 6.25 -2.43 -7.99
N ALA A 90 7.45 -2.32 -8.57
CA ALA A 90 7.63 -2.35 -10.02
C ALA A 90 7.28 -3.74 -10.58
N ASP A 91 7.67 -4.79 -9.87
CA ASP A 91 7.52 -6.16 -10.35
C ASP A 91 7.23 -7.12 -9.20
N LEU A 92 6.24 -7.97 -9.41
CA LEU A 92 5.84 -9.05 -8.50
C LEU A 92 5.39 -10.23 -9.35
N HIS A 93 6.22 -11.27 -9.41
CA HIS A 93 5.91 -12.47 -10.18
C HIS A 93 5.23 -13.48 -9.25
N LEU A 94 3.99 -13.85 -9.59
CA LEU A 94 3.19 -14.80 -8.82
C LEU A 94 2.92 -16.07 -9.63
N VAL A 95 2.84 -17.20 -8.94
CA VAL A 95 2.39 -18.49 -9.47
C VAL A 95 1.21 -18.98 -8.64
N TRP A 96 0.29 -19.71 -9.27
CA TRP A 96 -0.87 -20.30 -8.59
C TRP A 96 -1.34 -21.58 -9.31
N PRO A 97 -2.04 -22.47 -8.61
CA PRO A 97 -2.63 -23.65 -9.24
C PRO A 97 -3.73 -23.27 -10.24
N VAL A 98 -3.74 -23.88 -11.42
CA VAL A 98 -4.81 -23.72 -12.41
C VAL A 98 -5.71 -24.95 -12.35
N ALA A 99 -7.00 -24.74 -12.06
CA ALA A 99 -7.97 -25.83 -12.09
C ALA A 99 -8.12 -26.38 -13.52
N GLY A 100 -7.66 -27.61 -13.75
CA GLY A 100 -7.84 -28.34 -15.02
C GLY A 100 -6.63 -28.42 -15.97
N GLY A 101 -5.42 -28.08 -15.53
CA GLY A 101 -4.21 -28.31 -16.30
C GLY A 101 -3.68 -29.73 -16.12
N HIS A 102 -3.69 -30.53 -17.20
CA HIS A 102 -2.78 -31.66 -17.36
C HIS A 102 -1.36 -31.16 -17.64
#